data_AF-A0A4Y9Y9T7-F1
#
_entry.id   AF-A0A4Y9Y9T7-F1
#
_cell.length_a   1.000
_cell.length_b   1.000
_cell.length_c   1.000
_cell.angle_alpha   90.00
_cell.angle_beta   90.00
_cell.angle_gamma   90.00
#
_symmetry.space_group_name_H-M   'P 1'
#
loop_
_entity.id
_entity.type
_entity.pdbx_description
1 polymer ?
#
loop_
_entity_poly.entity_id
_entity_poly.type
_entity_poly.pdbx_seq_one_letter_code
_entity_poly.pdbx_strand_id
1 'polypeptide(L)'
;MNTRARSVINTVQQKVDDDAARYRRVRRALVQLSSRLGKSGWEETLKALAEEDVALMTQQAVGNERESEGHRKLSWIWRTTPQVGPEDAQNPELHEALRIEWCKTRARAKRWSEEVELLQEEMRRVQAYHQWKADEWLKKTNPLPMLPADYHEGLSAYAQRQAEVRTSMRLFCQRAWRDVDTYVATANAAPQGSEGAVAPQG
;
A
#
# COMPACT_ATOMS: atom_id res chain seq x y z
N MET A 1 0.37 -23.20 -36.60
CA MET A 1 1.50 -22.28 -36.88
C MET A 1 2.10 -21.82 -35.55
N ASN A 2 3.32 -22.25 -35.24
CA ASN A 2 4.04 -21.88 -34.02
C ASN A 2 5.04 -20.77 -34.38
N THR A 3 4.94 -19.60 -33.76
CA THR A 3 5.85 -18.48 -33.98
C THR A 3 7.11 -18.68 -33.13
N ARG A 4 8.30 -18.26 -33.62
CA ARG A 4 9.57 -18.37 -32.87
C ARG A 4 9.49 -17.75 -31.46
N ALA A 5 8.67 -16.70 -31.29
CA ALA A 5 8.41 -16.11 -29.98
C ALA A 5 7.68 -17.08 -29.03
N ARG A 6 6.67 -17.82 -29.51
CA ARG A 6 5.94 -18.81 -28.70
C ARG A 6 6.84 -19.96 -28.25
N SER A 7 7.77 -20.42 -29.09
CA SER A 7 8.71 -21.47 -28.69
C SER A 7 9.65 -21.00 -27.57
N VAL A 8 10.11 -19.75 -27.59
CA VAL A 8 10.95 -19.21 -26.51
C VAL A 8 10.17 -19.12 -25.20
N ILE A 9 8.94 -18.61 -25.24
CA ILE A 9 8.05 -18.54 -24.07
C ILE A 9 7.82 -19.92 -23.47
N ASN A 10 7.52 -20.93 -24.31
CA ASN A 10 7.28 -22.29 -23.84
C ASN A 10 8.53 -22.90 -23.18
N THR A 11 9.72 -22.64 -23.72
CA THR A 11 10.98 -23.12 -23.12
C THR A 11 11.21 -22.51 -21.74
N VAL A 12 10.92 -21.22 -21.57
CA VAL A 12 11.03 -20.55 -20.26
C VAL A 12 9.99 -21.12 -19.28
N GLN A 13 8.74 -21.28 -19.72
CA GLN A 13 7.69 -21.87 -18.89
C GLN A 13 8.05 -23.28 -18.44
N GLN A 14 8.60 -24.11 -19.33
CA GLN A 14 9.02 -25.46 -18.98
C GLN A 14 10.09 -25.47 -17.88
N LYS A 15 11.06 -24.54 -17.93
CA LYS A 15 12.07 -24.41 -16.88
C LYS A 15 11.45 -24.05 -15.53
N VAL A 16 10.51 -23.11 -15.54
CA VAL A 16 9.76 -22.71 -14.34
C VAL A 16 9.02 -23.90 -13.74
N ASP A 17 8.34 -24.70 -14.56
CA ASP A 17 7.59 -25.87 -14.13
C ASP A 17 8.52 -26.96 -13.55
N ASP A 18 9.67 -27.19 -14.20
CA ASP A 18 10.68 -28.15 -13.76
C ASP A 18 11.28 -27.75 -12.40
N ASP A 19 11.59 -26.46 -12.22
CA ASP A 19 12.11 -25.92 -10.96
C ASP A 19 11.05 -25.96 -9.84
N ALA A 20 9.79 -25.62 -10.13
CA ALA A 20 8.69 -25.75 -9.19
C ALA A 20 8.48 -27.21 -8.76
N ALA A 21 8.53 -28.16 -9.70
CA ALA A 21 8.44 -29.58 -9.41
C ALA A 21 9.63 -30.07 -8.56
N ARG A 22 10.85 -29.60 -8.86
CA ARG A 22 12.04 -29.88 -8.06
C ARG A 22 11.88 -29.37 -6.63
N TYR A 23 11.47 -28.12 -6.45
CA TYR A 23 11.23 -27.52 -5.13
C TYR A 23 10.22 -28.34 -4.32
N ARG A 24 9.07 -28.66 -4.91
CA ARG A 24 8.00 -29.45 -4.26
C ARG A 24 8.51 -30.83 -3.83
N ARG A 25 9.32 -31.50 -4.65
CA ARG A 25 9.96 -32.80 -4.32
C ARG A 25 10.93 -32.67 -3.15
N VAL A 26 11.86 -31.71 -3.20
CA VAL A 26 12.85 -31.49 -2.16
C VAL A 26 12.19 -31.13 -0.84
N ARG A 27 11.19 -30.23 -0.86
CA ARG A 27 10.44 -29.85 0.34
C ARG A 27 9.71 -31.04 0.95
N ARG A 28 9.09 -31.91 0.13
CA ARG A 28 8.43 -33.13 0.64
C ARG A 28 9.42 -34.04 1.36
N ALA A 29 10.61 -34.25 0.79
CA ALA A 29 11.67 -35.01 1.45
C ALA A 29 12.13 -34.32 2.75
N LEU A 30 12.26 -32.98 2.74
CA LEU A 30 12.66 -32.21 3.91
C LEU A 30 11.64 -32.32 5.06
N VAL A 31 10.32 -32.26 4.77
CA VAL A 31 9.25 -32.49 5.76
C VAL A 31 9.39 -33.88 6.41
N GLN A 32 9.70 -34.91 5.62
CA GLN A 32 9.81 -36.29 6.11
C GLN A 32 11.08 -36.51 6.95
N LEU A 33 12.18 -35.83 6.59
CA LEU A 33 13.49 -36.03 7.19
C LEU A 33 13.80 -35.04 8.33
N SER A 34 13.17 -33.86 8.36
CA SER A 34 13.46 -32.79 9.32
C SER A 34 13.32 -33.23 10.77
N SER A 35 12.27 -34.00 11.07
CA SER A 35 12.01 -34.58 12.39
C SER A 35 13.12 -35.52 12.85
N ARG A 36 13.69 -36.31 11.92
CA ARG A 36 14.79 -37.26 12.19
C ARG A 36 16.15 -36.57 12.27
N LEU A 37 16.32 -35.45 11.55
CA LEU A 37 17.56 -34.69 11.48
C LEU A 37 17.63 -33.58 12.54
N GLY A 38 16.61 -33.41 13.37
CA GLY A 38 16.54 -32.34 14.38
C GLY A 38 16.55 -30.93 13.78
N LYS A 39 16.08 -30.77 12.53
CA LYS A 39 16.05 -29.48 11.83
C LYS A 39 14.68 -28.82 12.04
N SER A 40 14.64 -27.72 12.79
CA SER A 40 13.47 -26.85 12.99
C SER A 40 13.68 -25.46 12.38
N GLY A 41 12.62 -24.66 12.25
CA GLY A 41 12.67 -23.26 11.79
C GLY A 41 12.78 -23.03 10.26
N TRP A 42 13.17 -24.06 9.49
CA TRP A 42 13.25 -23.97 8.02
C TRP A 42 11.88 -23.79 7.34
N GLU A 43 10.78 -24.13 8.02
CA GLU A 43 9.42 -24.00 7.49
C GLU A 43 8.98 -22.54 7.34
N GLU A 44 9.60 -21.62 8.09
CA GLU A 44 9.32 -20.18 8.02
C GLU A 44 9.85 -19.58 6.71
N THR A 45 10.99 -20.09 6.22
CA THR A 45 11.66 -19.64 4.99
C THR A 45 11.26 -20.47 3.77
N LEU A 46 11.10 -21.79 3.91
CA LEU A 46 10.75 -22.71 2.83
C LEU A 46 9.28 -23.16 2.93
N LYS A 47 8.38 -22.29 2.49
CA LYS A 47 6.92 -22.51 2.55
C LYS A 47 6.44 -23.51 1.48
N ALA A 48 5.23 -24.03 1.66
CA ALA A 48 4.61 -24.86 0.63
C ALA A 48 4.39 -24.00 -0.63
N LEU A 49 4.82 -24.49 -1.79
CA LEU A 49 4.70 -23.78 -3.07
C LEU A 49 3.40 -24.20 -3.76
N ALA A 50 2.36 -23.36 -3.65
CA ALA A 50 1.13 -23.49 -4.42
C ALA A 50 1.37 -23.16 -5.89
N GLU A 51 0.38 -23.42 -6.76
CA GLU A 51 0.49 -23.02 -8.17
C GLU A 51 0.39 -21.50 -8.30
N GLU A 52 -0.48 -20.88 -7.50
CA GLU A 52 -0.65 -19.41 -7.49
C GLU A 52 0.60 -18.65 -7.02
N ASP A 53 1.50 -19.31 -6.28
CA ASP A 53 2.74 -18.70 -5.80
C ASP A 53 3.77 -18.51 -6.93
N VAL A 54 3.70 -19.31 -7.99
CA VAL A 54 4.59 -19.26 -9.16
C VAL A 54 4.10 -18.17 -10.11
N ALA A 55 4.21 -16.93 -9.64
CA ALA A 55 3.80 -15.75 -10.38
C ALA A 55 4.98 -14.80 -10.57
N LEU A 56 5.01 -14.13 -11.72
CA LEU A 56 5.99 -13.07 -12.00
C LEU A 56 5.90 -11.97 -10.94
N MET A 57 7.03 -11.31 -10.64
CA MET A 57 7.03 -10.09 -9.79
C MET A 57 6.02 -9.05 -10.26
N THR A 58 5.69 -9.02 -11.56
CA THR A 58 4.78 -8.07 -12.22
C THR A 58 3.41 -8.63 -12.64
N GLN A 59 3.20 -9.95 -12.65
CA GLN A 59 1.89 -10.53 -13.01
C GLN A 59 0.93 -10.55 -11.81
N GLN A 60 -0.31 -10.12 -12.07
CA GLN A 60 -1.46 -10.50 -11.26
C GLN A 60 -1.48 -12.04 -11.19
N ALA A 61 -1.68 -12.61 -10.00
CA ALA A 61 -2.09 -14.00 -9.93
C ALA A 61 -3.27 -14.17 -10.90
N VAL A 62 -3.16 -15.12 -11.82
CA VAL A 62 -4.14 -15.35 -12.89
C VAL A 62 -5.53 -15.45 -12.25
N GLY A 63 -6.38 -14.45 -12.47
CA GLY A 63 -7.69 -14.30 -11.81
C GLY A 63 -7.96 -12.94 -11.15
N ASN A 64 -6.93 -12.13 -10.88
CA ASN A 64 -7.05 -10.83 -10.21
C ASN A 64 -6.81 -9.62 -11.13
N GLU A 65 -7.36 -9.63 -12.35
CA GLU A 65 -7.35 -8.49 -13.29
C GLU A 65 -7.99 -7.21 -12.70
N ARG A 66 -8.71 -7.34 -11.58
CA ARG A 66 -9.46 -6.27 -10.92
C ARG A 66 -8.78 -5.70 -9.67
N GLU A 67 -7.67 -6.25 -9.20
CA GLU A 67 -6.97 -5.65 -8.05
C GLU A 67 -6.18 -4.44 -8.52
N SER A 68 -6.54 -3.26 -7.99
CA SER A 68 -5.76 -2.04 -8.18
C SER A 68 -4.33 -2.29 -7.67
N GLU A 69 -3.35 -1.61 -8.28
CA GLU A 69 -1.94 -1.80 -7.91
C GLU A 69 -1.65 -1.61 -6.41
N GLY A 70 -2.51 -0.88 -5.69
CA GLY A 70 -2.41 -0.65 -4.25
C GLY A 70 -2.70 -1.85 -3.36
N HIS A 71 -3.49 -2.85 -3.81
CA HIS A 71 -3.80 -4.05 -3.03
C HIS A 71 -2.92 -5.25 -3.36
N ARG A 72 -1.96 -5.07 -4.26
CA ARG A 72 -1.14 -6.14 -4.78
C ARG A 72 -0.20 -6.72 -3.72
N LYS A 73 -0.34 -8.01 -3.44
CA LYS A 73 0.60 -8.76 -2.59
C LYS A 73 1.57 -9.55 -3.47
N LEU A 74 2.87 -9.33 -3.28
CA LEU A 74 3.91 -10.17 -3.90
C LEU A 74 3.84 -11.59 -3.33
N SER A 75 4.04 -12.59 -4.18
CA SER A 75 4.20 -13.98 -3.75
C SER A 75 5.31 -14.09 -2.69
N TRP A 76 5.17 -15.05 -1.77
CA TRP A 76 6.15 -15.22 -0.69
C TRP A 76 7.56 -15.52 -1.23
N ILE A 77 7.67 -16.15 -2.41
CA ILE A 77 8.96 -16.45 -3.06
C ILE A 77 9.80 -15.18 -3.29
N TRP A 78 9.14 -14.03 -3.49
CA TRP A 78 9.77 -12.72 -3.70
C TRP A 78 10.00 -11.93 -2.40
N ARG A 79 9.48 -12.40 -1.25
CA ARG A 79 9.59 -11.72 0.06
C ARG A 79 10.70 -12.29 0.93
N THR A 80 11.15 -13.50 0.66
CA THR A 80 12.30 -14.13 1.34
C THR A 80 13.61 -13.56 0.82
N THR A 81 14.60 -13.39 1.70
CA THR A 81 15.96 -13.00 1.31
C THR A 81 16.47 -13.98 0.27
N PRO A 82 16.76 -13.54 -0.96
CA PRO A 82 17.08 -14.46 -2.01
C PRO A 82 18.46 -15.08 -1.73
N GLN A 83 18.52 -16.40 -1.58
CA GLN A 83 19.75 -17.15 -1.76
C GLN A 83 19.98 -17.23 -3.27
N VAL A 84 20.43 -16.12 -3.85
CA VAL A 84 20.73 -16.04 -5.29
C VAL A 84 21.88 -17.01 -5.57
N GLY A 85 21.66 -17.98 -6.45
CA GLY A 85 22.72 -18.87 -6.90
C GLY A 85 23.83 -18.07 -7.62
N PRO A 86 25.07 -18.57 -7.67
CA PRO A 86 26.18 -17.87 -8.32
C PRO A 86 25.94 -17.54 -9.80
N GLU A 87 25.09 -18.32 -10.49
CA GLU A 87 24.68 -18.08 -11.88
C GLU A 87 23.71 -16.89 -11.99
N ASP A 88 22.69 -16.85 -11.14
CA ASP A 88 21.70 -15.75 -11.10
C ASP A 88 22.32 -14.44 -10.59
N ALA A 89 23.32 -14.51 -9.71
CA ALA A 89 24.02 -13.35 -9.18
C ALA A 89 24.78 -12.56 -10.26
N GLN A 90 25.11 -13.20 -11.39
CA GLN A 90 25.78 -12.59 -12.52
C GLN A 90 24.85 -12.32 -13.70
N ASN A 91 23.56 -12.62 -13.58
CA ASN A 91 22.60 -12.46 -14.68
C ASN A 91 22.19 -10.97 -14.86
N PRO A 92 22.64 -10.28 -15.93
CA PRO A 92 22.39 -8.86 -16.12
C PRO A 92 20.90 -8.55 -16.34
N GLU A 93 20.15 -9.46 -16.97
CA GLU A 93 18.71 -9.29 -17.23
C GLU A 93 17.92 -9.32 -15.91
N LEU A 94 18.31 -10.20 -14.98
CA LEU A 94 17.72 -10.26 -13.64
C LEU A 94 17.99 -8.98 -12.85
N HIS A 95 19.23 -8.47 -12.89
CA HIS A 95 19.59 -7.21 -12.23
C HIS A 95 18.82 -6.02 -12.79
N GLU A 96 18.64 -5.95 -14.11
CA GLU A 96 17.85 -4.90 -14.74
C GLU A 96 16.37 -4.97 -14.31
N ALA A 97 15.77 -6.17 -14.34
CA ALA A 97 14.41 -6.37 -13.87
C ALA A 97 14.24 -5.96 -12.39
N LEU A 98 15.17 -6.34 -11.52
CA LEU A 98 15.15 -5.95 -10.10
C LEU A 98 15.30 -4.44 -9.90
N ARG A 99 16.16 -3.76 -10.67
CA ARG A 99 16.30 -2.30 -10.62
C ARG A 99 15.03 -1.60 -11.04
N ILE A 100 14.40 -2.06 -12.13
CA ILE A 100 13.11 -1.51 -12.60
C ILE A 100 12.06 -1.68 -11.51
N GLU A 101 11.94 -2.87 -10.92
CA GLU A 101 10.95 -3.11 -9.86
C GLU A 101 11.24 -2.28 -8.60
N TRP A 102 12.50 -2.17 -8.18
CA TRP A 102 12.88 -1.30 -7.07
C TRP A 102 12.51 0.16 -7.34
N CYS A 103 12.78 0.68 -8.53
CA CYS A 103 12.38 2.03 -8.93
C CYS A 103 10.86 2.20 -8.87
N LYS A 104 10.08 1.23 -9.34
CA LYS A 104 8.60 1.26 -9.27
C LYS A 104 8.10 1.22 -7.82
N THR A 105 8.61 0.31 -7.00
CA THR A 105 8.21 0.20 -5.58
C THR A 105 8.59 1.46 -4.79
N ARG A 106 9.78 2.01 -5.05
CA ARG A 106 10.24 3.26 -4.42
C ARG A 106 9.39 4.46 -4.86
N ALA A 107 9.07 4.57 -6.15
CA ALA A 107 8.19 5.62 -6.65
C ALA A 107 6.79 5.52 -6.03
N ARG A 108 6.26 4.31 -5.85
CA ARG A 108 4.98 4.07 -5.17
C ARG A 108 5.04 4.47 -3.70
N ALA A 109 6.11 4.09 -3.00
CA ALA A 109 6.30 4.47 -1.60
C ALA A 109 6.34 5.99 -1.44
N LYS A 110 7.08 6.70 -2.30
CA LYS A 110 7.10 8.17 -2.30
C LYS A 110 5.73 8.78 -2.54
N ARG A 111 5.00 8.31 -3.57
CA ARG A 111 3.64 8.79 -3.87
C ARG A 111 2.69 8.57 -2.70
N TRP A 112 2.76 7.40 -2.07
CA TRP A 112 1.96 7.10 -0.89
C TRP A 112 2.27 8.07 0.26
N SER A 113 3.54 8.37 0.52
CA SER A 113 3.93 9.37 1.52
C SER A 113 3.37 10.76 1.20
N GLU A 114 3.45 11.20 -0.07
CA GLU A 114 2.84 12.45 -0.53
C GLU A 114 1.31 12.45 -0.33
N GLU A 115 0.63 11.36 -0.67
CA GLU A 115 -0.82 11.21 -0.50
C GLU A 115 -1.24 11.29 0.98
N VAL A 116 -0.46 10.70 1.89
CA VAL A 116 -0.70 10.79 3.34
C VAL A 116 -0.57 12.23 3.83
N GLU A 117 0.50 12.94 3.44
CA GLU A 117 0.70 14.35 3.80
C GLU A 117 -0.43 15.24 3.26
N LEU A 118 -0.83 15.03 1.99
CA LEU A 118 -1.95 15.76 1.38
C LEU A 118 -3.27 15.48 2.09
N LEU A 119 -3.53 14.23 2.46
CA LEU A 119 -4.75 13.85 3.17
C LEU A 119 -4.83 14.50 4.55
N GLN A 120 -3.72 14.54 5.29
CA GLN A 120 -3.66 15.23 6.60
C GLN A 120 -3.95 16.73 6.45
N GLU A 121 -3.36 17.38 5.44
CA GLU A 121 -3.64 18.80 5.18
C GLU A 121 -5.10 19.01 4.74
N GLU A 122 -5.66 18.12 3.92
CA GLU A 122 -7.07 18.21 3.51
C GLU A 122 -8.02 18.04 4.72
N MET A 123 -7.74 17.11 5.63
CA MET A 123 -8.48 16.98 6.89
C MET A 123 -8.43 18.27 7.72
N ARG A 124 -7.27 18.93 7.78
CA ARG A 124 -7.13 20.23 8.45
C ARG A 124 -7.96 21.31 7.76
N ARG A 125 -7.91 21.38 6.43
CA ARG A 125 -8.65 22.35 5.61
C ARG A 125 -10.16 22.18 5.72
N VAL A 126 -10.67 20.96 5.70
CA VAL A 126 -12.10 20.68 5.84
C VAL A 126 -12.63 21.19 7.19
N GLN A 127 -11.90 20.93 8.29
CA GLN A 127 -12.29 21.47 9.60
C GLN A 127 -12.27 23.01 9.63
N ALA A 128 -11.21 23.62 9.07
CA ALA A 128 -11.08 25.07 8.98
C ALA A 128 -12.20 25.70 8.13
N TYR A 129 -12.56 25.06 7.02
CA TYR A 129 -13.67 25.48 6.16
C TYR A 129 -15.00 25.47 6.89
N HIS A 130 -15.32 24.38 7.61
CA HIS A 130 -16.55 24.30 8.39
C HIS A 130 -16.61 25.38 9.47
N GLN A 131 -15.50 25.64 10.16
CA GLN A 131 -15.43 26.74 11.13
C GLN A 131 -15.68 28.09 10.46
N TRP A 132 -14.92 28.40 9.42
CA TRP A 132 -15.04 29.66 8.69
C TRP A 132 -16.47 29.88 8.14
N LYS A 133 -17.10 28.84 7.58
CA LYS A 133 -18.50 28.92 7.12
C LYS A 133 -19.48 29.13 8.27
N ALA A 134 -19.26 28.53 9.44
CA ALA A 134 -20.09 28.77 10.61
C ALA A 134 -20.01 30.25 11.03
N ASP A 135 -18.80 30.79 11.10
CA ASP A 135 -18.57 32.20 11.44
C ASP A 135 -19.17 33.15 10.39
N GLU A 136 -19.12 32.80 9.11
CA GLU A 136 -19.77 33.56 8.04
C GLU A 136 -21.30 33.58 8.21
N TRP A 137 -21.92 32.46 8.61
CA TRP A 137 -23.34 32.41 8.90
C TRP A 137 -23.69 33.25 10.14
N LEU A 138 -22.89 33.19 11.20
CA LEU A 138 -23.11 34.01 12.40
C LEU A 138 -23.04 35.51 12.09
N LYS A 139 -22.18 35.96 11.16
CA LYS A 139 -22.17 37.38 10.75
C LYS A 139 -23.50 37.84 10.13
N LYS A 140 -24.29 36.92 9.56
CA LYS A 140 -25.60 37.23 8.95
C LYS A 140 -26.72 37.38 9.98
N THR A 141 -26.48 37.12 11.26
CA THR A 141 -27.45 37.44 12.32
C THR A 141 -27.46 38.93 12.67
N ASN A 142 -26.52 39.71 12.14
CA ASN A 142 -26.50 41.15 12.36
C ASN A 142 -27.73 41.80 11.71
N PRO A 143 -28.48 42.63 12.45
CA PRO A 143 -29.65 43.30 11.91
C PRO A 143 -29.24 44.26 10.79
N LEU A 144 -29.88 44.10 9.63
CA LEU A 144 -29.80 45.03 8.51
C LEU A 144 -30.75 46.21 8.75
N PRO A 145 -30.31 47.48 8.67
CA PRO A 145 -31.11 48.65 9.06
C PRO A 145 -32.41 48.88 8.29
N MET A 146 -32.63 48.15 7.21
CA MET A 146 -33.68 48.35 6.21
C MET A 146 -34.75 47.25 6.22
N LEU A 147 -34.72 46.32 7.19
CA LEU A 147 -35.72 45.26 7.36
C LEU A 147 -36.54 45.44 8.65
N PRO A 148 -37.82 45.02 8.67
CA PRO A 148 -38.62 44.97 9.90
C PRO A 148 -38.10 43.94 10.92
N ALA A 149 -38.38 44.16 12.21
CA ALA A 149 -37.94 43.30 13.32
C ALA A 149 -38.32 41.82 13.15
N ASP A 150 -39.55 41.53 12.73
CA ASP A 150 -40.05 40.16 12.57
C ASP A 150 -39.29 39.37 11.48
N TYR A 151 -38.80 40.08 10.45
CA TYR A 151 -37.95 39.47 9.42
C TYR A 151 -36.52 39.20 9.94
N HIS A 152 -36.03 40.00 10.90
CA HIS A 152 -34.73 39.75 11.53
C HIS A 152 -34.73 38.50 12.39
N GLU A 153 -35.82 38.20 13.08
CA GLU A 153 -35.94 37.00 13.90
C GLU A 153 -35.77 35.73 13.05
N GLY A 154 -36.55 35.61 11.97
CA GLY A 154 -36.49 34.45 11.06
C GLY A 154 -35.14 34.30 10.36
N LEU A 155 -34.55 35.41 9.87
CA LEU A 155 -33.22 35.40 9.25
C LEU A 155 -32.13 34.99 10.24
N SER A 156 -32.20 35.50 11.48
CA SER A 156 -31.24 35.17 12.53
C SER A 156 -31.37 33.71 12.96
N ALA A 157 -32.59 33.20 13.16
CA ALA A 157 -32.84 31.81 13.49
C ALA A 157 -32.32 30.86 12.39
N TYR A 158 -32.55 31.19 11.11
CA TYR A 158 -32.02 30.41 9.99
C TYR A 158 -30.50 30.44 9.92
N ALA A 159 -29.89 31.62 10.06
CA ALA A 159 -28.44 31.78 10.06
C ALA A 159 -27.78 31.02 11.23
N GLN A 160 -28.36 31.07 12.43
CA GLN A 160 -27.90 30.29 13.59
C GLN A 160 -27.98 28.79 13.33
N ARG A 161 -29.09 28.30 12.78
CA ARG A 161 -29.24 26.89 12.39
C ARG A 161 -28.17 26.47 11.37
N GLN A 162 -27.88 27.30 10.37
CA GLN A 162 -26.84 27.00 9.39
C GLN A 162 -25.44 26.98 10.01
N ALA A 163 -25.15 27.90 10.93
CA ALA A 163 -23.91 27.89 11.70
C ALA A 163 -23.78 26.62 12.54
N GLU A 164 -24.85 26.19 13.22
CA GLU A 164 -24.88 24.98 14.02
C GLU A 164 -24.64 23.71 13.18
N VAL A 165 -25.24 23.62 11.99
CA VAL A 165 -24.98 22.51 11.06
C VAL A 165 -23.50 22.45 10.68
N ARG A 166 -22.88 23.59 10.39
CA ARG A 166 -21.44 23.65 10.03
C ARG A 166 -20.55 23.28 11.21
N THR A 167 -20.87 23.76 12.42
CA THR A 167 -20.20 23.35 13.66
C THR A 167 -20.32 21.85 13.88
N SER A 168 -21.50 21.27 13.67
CA SER A 168 -21.74 19.84 13.83
C SER A 168 -20.92 19.00 12.85
N MET A 169 -20.81 19.43 11.58
CA MET A 169 -19.95 18.78 10.58
C MET A 169 -18.46 18.83 10.99
N ARG A 170 -17.98 19.97 11.50
CA ARG A 170 -16.62 20.09 12.04
C ARG A 170 -16.38 19.11 13.18
N LEU A 171 -17.30 19.04 14.15
CA LEU A 171 -17.20 18.13 15.30
C LEU A 171 -17.23 16.66 14.86
N PHE A 172 -18.04 16.32 13.85
CA PHE A 172 -18.05 15.01 13.24
C PHE A 172 -16.68 14.65 12.64
N CYS A 173 -16.12 15.54 11.81
CA CYS A 173 -14.77 15.38 11.24
C CYS A 173 -13.71 15.17 12.33
N GLN A 174 -13.73 15.98 13.39
CA GLN A 174 -12.80 15.85 14.53
C GLN A 174 -12.88 14.48 15.20
N ARG A 175 -14.09 13.96 15.39
CA ARG A 175 -14.28 12.62 15.97
C ARG A 175 -13.84 11.52 15.02
N ALA A 176 -14.20 11.63 13.74
CA ALA A 176 -13.86 10.65 12.70
C ALA A 176 -12.34 10.55 12.46
N TRP A 177 -11.61 11.66 12.63
CA TRP A 177 -10.17 11.73 12.33
C TRP A 177 -9.27 11.73 13.57
N ARG A 178 -9.82 11.47 14.76
CA ARG A 178 -9.09 11.62 16.03
C ARG A 178 -7.86 10.72 16.18
N ASP A 179 -7.87 9.57 15.53
CA ASP A 179 -6.82 8.55 15.61
C ASP A 179 -5.91 8.54 14.37
N VAL A 180 -6.12 9.45 13.41
CA VAL A 180 -5.33 9.45 12.17
C VAL A 180 -3.86 9.71 12.45
N ASP A 181 -3.54 10.68 13.32
CA ASP A 181 -2.15 11.01 13.66
C ASP A 181 -1.44 9.86 14.37
N THR A 182 -2.16 9.07 15.18
CA THR A 182 -1.57 7.88 15.82
C THR A 182 -1.30 6.79 14.80
N TYR A 183 -2.21 6.54 13.85
CA TYR A 183 -1.97 5.60 12.76
C TYR A 183 -0.78 6.02 11.89
N VAL A 184 -0.69 7.29 11.51
CA VAL A 184 0.46 7.81 10.73
C VAL A 184 1.76 7.69 11.51
N ALA A 185 1.77 8.04 12.80
CA ALA A 185 2.94 7.89 13.64
C ALA A 185 3.38 6.42 13.78
N THR A 186 2.44 5.49 13.97
CA THR A 186 2.76 4.05 14.03
C THR A 186 3.30 3.50 12.71
N ALA A 187 2.75 3.96 11.57
CA ALA A 187 3.24 3.57 10.25
C ALA A 187 4.66 4.08 9.99
N ASN A 188 4.99 5.29 10.46
CA ASN A 188 6.32 5.87 10.35
C ASN A 188 7.33 5.27 11.35
N ALA A 189 6.86 4.81 12.51
CA ALA A 189 7.69 4.20 13.56
C ALA A 189 7.96 2.69 13.34
N ALA A 190 7.19 2.01 12.49
CA ALA A 190 7.52 0.66 12.06
C ALA A 190 8.93 0.69 11.44
N PRO A 191 9.85 -0.21 11.85
CA PRO A 191 11.21 -0.19 11.35
C PRO A 191 11.18 -0.30 9.83
N GLN A 192 11.49 0.81 9.15
CA GLN A 192 11.91 0.77 7.76
C GLN A 192 13.11 -0.17 7.77
N GLY A 193 12.94 -1.38 7.25
CA GLY A 193 13.93 -2.45 7.34
C GLY A 193 15.31 -1.89 7.03
N SER A 194 16.22 -2.04 8.00
CA SER A 194 17.62 -1.60 7.99
C SER A 194 18.11 -1.22 6.59
N GLU A 195 18.26 0.08 6.34
CA GLU A 195 19.10 0.60 5.26
C GLU A 195 20.53 0.08 5.52
N GLY A 196 20.83 -1.09 4.98
CA GLY A 196 22.18 -1.61 4.86
C GLY A 196 22.94 -0.71 3.90
N ALA A 197 23.51 0.36 4.44
CA ALA A 197 24.55 1.14 3.78
C ALA A 197 25.76 0.22 3.54
N VAL A 198 25.79 -0.44 2.39
CA VAL A 198 27.01 -1.04 1.86
C VAL A 198 27.81 0.12 1.27
N ALA A 199 28.72 0.66 2.07
CA ALA A 199 29.78 1.54 1.59
C ALA A 199 30.61 0.79 0.53
N PRO A 200 30.96 1.40 -0.60
CA PRO A 200 31.87 0.79 -1.55
C PRO A 200 33.26 0.70 -0.91
N GLN A 201 33.75 -0.51 -0.70
CA GLN A 201 35.19 -0.75 -0.58
C GLN A 201 35.74 -0.96 -1.99
N GLY A 202 36.69 -0.11 -2.36
CA GLY A 202 37.36 -0.08 -3.66
C GLY A 202 37.90 1.31 -3.94
#